data_AF-A0A9E2H6A1-F1
#
_entry.id   AF-A0A9E2H6A1-F1
#
_cell.length_a   1.000
_cell.length_b   1.000
_cell.length_c   1.000
_cell.angle_alpha   90.00
_cell.angle_beta   90.00
_cell.angle_gamma   90.00
#
_symmetry.space_group_name_H-M   'P 1'
#
loop_
_entity.id
_entity.type
_entity.pdbx_description
1 polymer ?
#
loop_
_entity_poly.entity_id
_entity_poly.type
_entity_poly.pdbx_seq_one_letter_code
_entity_poly.pdbx_strand_id
1 'polypeptide(L)'
;EEGKKEYFRINSRKGRNMILDRNQGMVDKIFMMEGYTPLSLQRIYPPAETWDKVCDLLNAKYRIEVDEAARSMKLKTSNTYLPRSYFVYDYRVITDENSIKAYMSSQEFNPRQTVILEEDPKITGDRQNDWSSWKANIASYNLNSIYLDVSTPKDGILVLSEIYYPGWNAFIDGVKHKVLRSNWNLRAVPVKQGNHKVQIKFEPESFKRGSFITLSSIGLCAIGIVYSLYKKKKKATT
;
A
#
# COMPACT_ATOMS: atom_id res chain seq x y z
N GLU A 1 -4.05 -8.80 -21.26
CA GLU A 1 -2.67 -8.46 -21.66
C GLU A 1 -2.11 -7.23 -20.93
N GLU A 2 -2.91 -6.18 -20.68
CA GLU A 2 -2.45 -4.95 -20.01
C GLU A 2 -1.92 -5.14 -18.57
N GLY A 3 -2.51 -6.04 -17.77
CA GLY A 3 -2.06 -6.29 -16.39
C GLY A 3 -0.64 -6.84 -16.25
N LYS A 4 0.01 -7.21 -17.37
CA LYS A 4 1.43 -7.59 -17.40
C LYS A 4 2.36 -6.37 -17.55
N LYS A 5 1.84 -5.23 -18.00
CA LYS A 5 2.60 -3.99 -18.26
C LYS A 5 2.46 -2.97 -17.12
N GLU A 6 1.30 -2.94 -16.47
CA GLU A 6 0.97 -1.97 -15.44
C GLU A 6 0.19 -2.64 -14.31
N TYR A 7 0.52 -2.26 -13.08
CA TYR A 7 -0.26 -2.63 -11.91
C TYR A 7 -1.40 -1.62 -11.71
N PHE A 8 -2.62 -2.01 -12.05
CA PHE A 8 -3.83 -1.20 -11.84
C PHE A 8 -4.93 -1.98 -11.11
N ARG A 9 -5.84 -1.27 -10.44
CA ARG A 9 -7.03 -1.87 -9.82
C ARG A 9 -8.27 -1.80 -10.72
N ILE A 10 -9.22 -2.68 -10.45
CA ILE A 10 -10.57 -2.67 -11.02
C ILE A 10 -11.60 -2.48 -9.90
N ASN A 11 -12.53 -1.55 -10.09
CA ASN A 11 -13.77 -1.47 -9.33
C ASN A 11 -14.86 -2.27 -10.07
N SER A 12 -15.13 -3.49 -9.61
CA SER A 12 -16.08 -4.40 -10.26
C SER A 12 -17.50 -4.33 -9.72
N ARG A 13 -17.77 -3.42 -8.78
CA ARG A 13 -19.04 -3.38 -8.04
C ARG A 13 -19.55 -1.96 -7.86
N LYS A 14 -20.86 -1.79 -8.05
CA LYS A 14 -21.60 -0.55 -7.80
C LYS A 14 -22.92 -0.91 -7.12
N GLY A 15 -23.02 -0.60 -5.83
CA GLY A 15 -24.16 -1.01 -5.01
C GLY A 15 -24.30 -2.54 -4.92
N ARG A 16 -25.43 -3.07 -5.40
CA ARG A 16 -25.69 -4.52 -5.46
C ARG A 16 -25.15 -5.19 -6.73
N ASN A 17 -24.80 -4.40 -7.74
CA ASN A 17 -24.36 -4.90 -9.04
C ASN A 17 -22.88 -5.27 -9.00
N MET A 18 -22.54 -6.43 -9.54
CA MET A 18 -21.19 -6.97 -9.58
C MET A 18 -20.95 -7.61 -10.95
N ILE A 19 -19.88 -7.19 -11.63
CA ILE A 19 -19.56 -7.67 -12.99
C ILE A 19 -18.62 -8.89 -13.00
N LEU A 20 -17.95 -9.15 -11.89
CA LEU A 20 -17.06 -10.31 -11.72
C LEU A 20 -17.60 -11.20 -10.62
N ASP A 21 -17.47 -12.51 -10.78
CA ASP A 21 -17.83 -13.45 -9.73
C ASP A 21 -17.02 -13.23 -8.45
N ARG A 22 -17.56 -13.69 -7.32
CA ARG A 22 -16.84 -13.62 -6.05
C ARG A 22 -15.51 -14.36 -6.17
N ASN A 23 -14.44 -13.70 -5.72
CA ASN A 23 -13.06 -14.19 -5.77
C ASN A 23 -12.44 -14.32 -7.16
N GLN A 24 -13.16 -13.98 -8.24
CA GLN A 24 -12.63 -14.08 -9.61
C GLN A 24 -11.32 -13.30 -9.78
N GLY A 25 -11.22 -12.12 -9.16
CA GLY A 25 -9.99 -11.32 -9.22
C GLY A 25 -8.77 -12.03 -8.61
N MET A 26 -8.94 -12.87 -7.60
CA MET A 26 -7.84 -13.66 -7.04
C MET A 26 -7.39 -14.77 -8.01
N VAL A 27 -8.35 -15.43 -8.67
CA VAL A 27 -8.10 -16.49 -9.66
C VAL A 27 -7.36 -15.92 -10.87
N ASP A 28 -7.84 -14.79 -11.38
CA ASP A 28 -7.31 -14.15 -12.59
C ASP A 28 -6.12 -13.23 -12.31
N LYS A 29 -5.68 -13.14 -11.04
CA LYS A 29 -4.61 -12.24 -10.58
C LYS A 29 -4.87 -10.77 -10.95
N ILE A 30 -6.13 -10.36 -10.92
CA ILE A 30 -6.58 -8.98 -11.11
C ILE A 30 -6.60 -8.29 -9.75
N PHE A 31 -5.97 -7.12 -9.66
CA PHE A 31 -6.09 -6.31 -8.47
C PHE A 31 -7.47 -5.68 -8.42
N MET A 32 -8.19 -5.99 -7.36
CA MET A 32 -9.53 -5.48 -7.15
C MET A 32 -9.48 -4.38 -6.09
N MET A 33 -10.30 -3.35 -6.26
CA MET A 33 -10.62 -2.43 -5.16
C MET A 33 -11.34 -3.14 -4.02
N GLU A 34 -12.03 -4.23 -4.36
CA GLU A 34 -12.91 -4.96 -3.47
C GLU A 34 -12.45 -6.41 -3.35
N GLY A 35 -12.46 -6.95 -2.14
CA GLY A 35 -12.04 -8.32 -1.88
C GLY A 35 -12.94 -9.04 -0.90
N TYR A 36 -12.68 -10.34 -0.74
CA TYR A 36 -13.29 -11.18 0.27
C TYR A 36 -12.95 -10.64 1.66
N THR A 37 -13.99 -10.26 2.42
CA THR A 37 -13.85 -9.88 3.82
C THR A 37 -14.38 -11.04 4.67
N PRO A 38 -13.51 -11.93 5.22
CA PRO A 38 -13.96 -13.01 6.09
C PRO A 38 -14.52 -12.52 7.44
N LEU A 39 -14.20 -11.28 7.82
CA LEU A 39 -14.65 -10.60 9.03
C LEU A 39 -15.48 -9.38 8.64
N SER A 40 -16.52 -9.05 9.41
CA SER A 40 -17.34 -7.83 9.22
C SER A 40 -16.56 -6.58 9.64
N LEU A 41 -15.39 -6.36 9.03
CA LEU A 41 -14.60 -5.15 9.19
C LEU A 41 -15.17 -4.09 8.24
N GLN A 42 -15.50 -2.94 8.82
CA GLN A 42 -15.90 -1.75 8.08
C GLN A 42 -14.80 -1.41 7.06
N ARG A 43 -15.18 -1.24 5.78
CA ARG A 43 -14.24 -0.77 4.76
C ARG A 43 -13.98 0.71 4.98
N ILE A 44 -12.71 1.07 5.10
CA ILE A 44 -12.26 2.45 5.23
C ILE A 44 -11.61 2.85 3.92
N TYR A 45 -12.23 3.78 3.22
CA TYR A 45 -11.70 4.39 2.00
C TYR A 45 -11.16 5.79 2.32
N PRO A 46 -10.21 6.32 1.52
CA PRO A 46 -9.84 7.71 1.65
C PRO A 46 -11.06 8.61 1.40
N PRO A 47 -11.28 9.66 2.21
CA PRO A 47 -12.31 10.66 1.96
C PRO A 47 -11.99 11.39 0.64
N ALA A 48 -13.02 11.72 -0.11
CA ALA A 48 -12.93 12.54 -1.31
C ALA A 48 -14.30 13.13 -1.63
N GLU A 49 -14.33 14.18 -2.44
CA GLU A 49 -15.57 14.82 -2.89
C GLU A 49 -16.55 13.83 -3.54
N THR A 50 -16.04 12.88 -4.32
CA THR A 50 -16.85 11.89 -5.04
C THR A 50 -16.23 10.50 -4.98
N TRP A 51 -17.06 9.47 -5.17
CA TRP A 51 -16.60 8.08 -5.28
C TRP A 51 -15.61 7.87 -6.44
N ASP A 52 -15.74 8.65 -7.52
CA ASP A 52 -14.79 8.60 -8.63
C ASP A 52 -13.40 9.08 -8.23
N LYS A 53 -13.29 10.12 -7.39
CA LYS A 53 -12.01 10.56 -6.82
C LYS A 53 -11.43 9.53 -5.84
N VAL A 54 -12.28 8.83 -5.08
CA VAL A 54 -11.84 7.68 -4.25
C VAL A 54 -11.22 6.59 -5.13
N CYS A 55 -11.91 6.23 -6.22
CA CYS A 55 -11.41 5.27 -7.20
C CYS A 55 -10.09 5.74 -7.83
N ASP A 56 -9.95 7.02 -8.15
CA ASP A 56 -8.72 7.60 -8.71
C ASP A 56 -7.53 7.46 -7.74
N LEU A 57 -7.73 7.81 -6.47
CA LEU A 57 -6.73 7.66 -5.40
C LEU A 57 -6.29 6.20 -5.19
N LEU A 58 -7.24 5.28 -5.37
CA LEU A 58 -7.02 3.84 -5.23
C LEU A 58 -6.54 3.18 -6.52
N ASN A 59 -6.11 3.96 -7.53
CA ASN A 59 -5.53 3.46 -8.77
C ASN A 59 -6.51 2.53 -9.53
N ALA A 60 -7.81 2.79 -9.44
CA ALA A 60 -8.84 2.04 -10.15
C ALA A 60 -9.00 2.55 -11.58
N LYS A 61 -8.29 1.89 -12.50
CA LYS A 61 -8.29 2.18 -13.94
C LYS A 61 -9.60 1.78 -14.61
N TYR A 62 -10.18 0.63 -14.23
CA TYR A 62 -11.46 0.17 -14.76
C TYR A 62 -12.54 0.22 -13.70
N ARG A 63 -13.74 0.64 -14.09
CA ARG A 63 -14.92 0.76 -13.23
C ARG A 63 -16.13 0.11 -13.86
N ILE A 64 -16.98 -0.47 -13.03
CA ILE A 64 -18.28 -0.96 -13.49
C ILE A 64 -19.20 0.22 -13.85
N GLU A 65 -19.76 0.15 -15.04
CA GLU A 65 -20.88 0.96 -15.49
C GLU A 65 -22.09 0.05 -15.58
N VAL A 66 -23.18 0.46 -14.96
CA VAL A 66 -24.45 -0.26 -14.95
C VAL A 66 -25.44 0.57 -15.76
N ASP A 67 -25.98 -0.04 -16.81
CA ASP A 67 -27.09 0.51 -17.58
C ASP A 67 -28.35 -0.25 -17.19
N GLU A 68 -29.19 0.38 -16.37
CA GLU A 68 -30.43 -0.22 -15.87
C GLU A 68 -31.48 -0.40 -16.98
N ALA A 69 -31.50 0.50 -17.96
CA ALA A 69 -32.45 0.44 -19.07
C ALA A 69 -32.11 -0.71 -20.02
N ALA A 70 -30.83 -0.86 -20.37
CA ALA A 70 -30.34 -1.96 -21.20
C ALA A 70 -30.11 -3.27 -20.42
N ARG A 71 -30.29 -3.27 -19.09
CA ARG A 71 -29.98 -4.40 -18.17
C ARG A 71 -28.59 -4.97 -18.41
N SER A 72 -27.60 -4.10 -18.64
CA SER A 72 -26.24 -4.50 -18.98
C SER A 72 -25.22 -3.90 -18.02
N MET A 73 -24.09 -4.59 -17.87
CA MET A 73 -22.95 -4.14 -17.08
C MET A 73 -21.70 -4.22 -17.95
N LYS A 74 -20.86 -3.18 -17.92
CA LYS A 74 -19.60 -3.14 -18.64
C LYS A 74 -18.50 -2.51 -17.79
N LEU A 75 -17.25 -2.77 -18.15
CA LEU A 75 -16.11 -2.04 -17.59
C LEU A 75 -15.81 -0.81 -18.45
N LYS A 76 -15.73 0.35 -17.82
CA LYS A 76 -15.29 1.61 -18.41
C LYS A 76 -13.93 2.00 -17.87
N THR A 77 -13.04 2.44 -18.75
CA THR A 77 -11.74 3.00 -18.37
C THR A 77 -11.91 4.42 -17.82
N SER A 78 -11.27 4.72 -16.69
CA SER A 78 -11.11 6.07 -16.17
C SER A 78 -9.85 6.69 -16.77
N ASN A 79 -9.94 7.94 -17.23
CA ASN A 79 -8.78 8.71 -17.70
C ASN A 79 -8.16 9.58 -16.58
N THR A 80 -8.83 9.66 -15.42
CA THR A 80 -8.40 10.49 -14.29
C THR A 80 -7.66 9.70 -13.21
N TYR A 81 -7.63 8.37 -13.32
CA TYR A 81 -7.00 7.51 -12.31
C TYR A 81 -5.53 7.90 -12.09
N LEU A 82 -5.08 7.76 -10.84
CA LEU A 82 -3.69 8.00 -10.50
C LEU A 82 -2.88 6.72 -10.75
N PRO A 83 -1.62 6.84 -11.21
CA PRO A 83 -0.69 5.73 -11.23
C PRO A 83 -0.57 5.09 -9.85
N ARG A 84 -0.19 3.81 -9.79
CA ARG A 84 -0.06 3.11 -8.50
C ARG A 84 1.07 3.67 -7.64
N SER A 85 2.07 4.26 -8.27
CA SER A 85 3.15 5.02 -7.66
C SER A 85 3.37 6.30 -8.45
N TYR A 86 3.42 7.45 -7.78
CA TYR A 86 3.62 8.76 -8.39
C TYR A 86 4.33 9.72 -7.44
N PHE A 87 4.93 10.78 -7.98
CA PHE A 87 5.55 11.83 -7.16
C PHE A 87 4.63 13.03 -7.00
N VAL A 88 4.74 13.64 -5.82
CA VAL A 88 4.17 14.94 -5.50
C VAL A 88 5.24 15.74 -4.75
N TYR A 89 5.33 17.03 -5.04
CA TYR A 89 6.37 17.90 -4.46
C TYR A 89 5.84 18.85 -3.39
N ASP A 90 4.56 19.20 -3.46
CA ASP A 90 3.89 19.96 -2.41
C ASP A 90 3.21 19.03 -1.40
N TYR A 91 3.21 19.44 -0.14
CA TYR A 91 2.60 18.66 0.93
C TYR A 91 2.01 19.54 2.02
N ARG A 92 0.98 19.01 2.68
CA ARG A 92 0.40 19.58 3.90
C ARG A 92 0.51 18.57 5.02
N VAL A 93 1.05 19.01 6.16
CA VAL A 93 1.08 18.20 7.38
C VAL A 93 -0.19 18.49 8.17
N ILE A 94 -1.08 17.51 8.28
CA ILE A 94 -2.35 17.63 9.02
C ILE A 94 -2.47 16.39 9.92
N THR A 95 -2.58 16.59 11.22
CA THR A 95 -2.66 15.51 12.21
C THR A 95 -4.08 15.22 12.68
N ASP A 96 -4.98 16.21 12.59
CA ASP A 96 -6.38 16.06 13.00
C ASP A 96 -7.20 15.35 11.92
N GLU A 97 -7.83 14.23 12.27
CA GLU A 97 -8.58 13.40 11.34
C GLU A 97 -9.76 14.14 10.70
N ASN A 98 -10.47 15.00 11.44
CA ASN A 98 -11.61 15.74 10.90
C ASN A 98 -11.15 16.76 9.86
N SER A 99 -10.03 17.42 10.10
CA SER A 99 -9.38 18.34 9.17
C SER A 99 -8.90 17.64 7.90
N ILE A 100 -8.33 16.42 8.01
CA ILE A 100 -7.95 15.61 6.84
C ILE A 100 -9.20 15.28 6.01
N LYS A 101 -10.28 14.79 6.64
CA LYS A 101 -11.55 14.48 5.94
C LYS A 101 -12.12 15.71 5.25
N ALA A 102 -12.20 16.83 5.96
CA ALA A 102 -12.75 18.07 5.43
C ALA A 102 -11.95 18.56 4.21
N TYR A 103 -10.62 18.58 4.32
CA TYR A 103 -9.76 19.05 3.24
C TYR A 103 -9.79 18.11 2.03
N MET A 104 -9.67 16.80 2.22
CA MET A 104 -9.72 15.83 1.10
C MET A 104 -11.07 15.79 0.38
N SER A 105 -12.16 16.06 1.09
CA SER A 105 -13.50 16.14 0.51
C SER A 105 -13.78 17.49 -0.16
N SER A 106 -12.90 18.48 -0.01
CA SER A 106 -13.04 19.79 -0.64
C SER A 106 -12.65 19.77 -2.13
N GLN A 107 -13.12 20.78 -2.87
CA GLN A 107 -12.73 20.99 -4.27
C GLN A 107 -11.28 21.46 -4.43
N GLU A 108 -10.67 21.98 -3.37
CA GLU A 108 -9.27 22.45 -3.37
C GLU A 108 -8.27 21.29 -3.39
N PHE A 109 -8.66 20.11 -2.92
CA PHE A 109 -7.75 18.97 -2.85
C PHE A 109 -7.53 18.35 -4.23
N ASN A 110 -6.32 18.52 -4.75
CA ASN A 110 -5.84 17.85 -5.95
C ASN A 110 -4.67 16.90 -5.60
N PRO A 111 -4.87 15.57 -5.69
CA PRO A 111 -3.85 14.59 -5.32
C PRO A 111 -2.67 14.53 -6.29
N ARG A 112 -2.77 15.15 -7.48
CA ARG A 112 -1.63 15.33 -8.38
C ARG A 112 -0.72 16.47 -7.95
N GLN A 113 -1.23 17.40 -7.15
CA GLN A 113 -0.53 18.63 -6.78
C GLN A 113 -0.01 18.60 -5.35
N THR A 114 -0.84 18.15 -4.40
CA THR A 114 -0.53 18.19 -2.97
C THR A 114 -0.83 16.83 -2.33
N VAL A 115 0.09 16.36 -1.47
CA VAL A 115 -0.13 15.17 -0.63
C VAL A 115 -0.33 15.60 0.82
N ILE A 116 -1.28 14.96 1.50
CA ILE A 116 -1.48 15.18 2.94
C ILE A 116 -0.67 14.14 3.69
N LEU A 117 0.09 14.56 4.70
CA LEU A 117 0.89 13.71 5.57
C LEU A 117 0.50 13.95 7.03
N GLU A 118 0.61 12.92 7.87
CA GLU A 118 0.43 13.08 9.33
C GLU A 118 1.72 13.51 10.04
N GLU A 119 2.86 13.46 9.35
CA GLU A 119 4.17 13.79 9.90
C GLU A 119 5.01 14.57 8.89
N ASP A 120 5.93 15.41 9.38
CA ASP A 120 6.85 16.16 8.52
C ASP A 120 7.82 15.21 7.79
N PRO A 121 7.85 15.22 6.44
CA PRO A 121 8.75 14.38 5.66
C PRO A 121 10.23 14.77 5.75
N LYS A 122 10.57 15.90 6.39
CA LYS A 122 11.95 16.41 6.54
C LYS A 122 12.70 16.55 5.22
N ILE A 123 11.97 16.86 4.15
CA ILE A 123 12.54 17.22 2.85
C ILE A 123 12.47 18.73 2.68
N THR A 124 13.52 19.29 2.10
CA THR A 124 13.64 20.72 1.82
C THR A 124 13.89 20.89 0.35
N GLY A 125 13.12 21.72 -0.34
CA GLY A 125 13.27 21.91 -1.77
C GLY A 125 12.12 22.66 -2.39
N ASP A 126 12.19 22.80 -3.71
CA ASP A 126 11.15 23.43 -4.52
C ASP A 126 9.86 22.60 -4.51
N ARG A 127 8.78 23.20 -4.00
CA ARG A 127 7.46 22.57 -3.89
C ARG A 127 6.59 22.69 -5.15
N GLN A 128 7.08 23.37 -6.19
CA GLN A 128 6.31 23.51 -7.44
C GLN A 128 6.02 22.13 -8.05
N ASN A 129 4.78 21.85 -8.45
CA ASN A 129 4.51 20.52 -8.99
C ASN A 129 4.87 20.44 -10.48
N ASP A 130 5.66 19.43 -10.88
CA ASP A 130 5.83 19.00 -12.26
C ASP A 130 5.43 17.52 -12.37
N TRP A 131 4.24 17.28 -12.91
CA TRP A 131 3.66 15.95 -12.98
C TRP A 131 4.34 15.04 -14.02
N SER A 132 5.14 15.61 -14.93
CA SER A 132 5.66 14.88 -16.11
C SER A 132 7.14 14.52 -16.01
N SER A 133 7.86 15.12 -15.07
CA SER A 133 9.32 15.05 -14.98
C SER A 133 9.86 13.85 -14.22
N TRP A 134 9.00 13.11 -13.51
CA TRP A 134 9.40 11.97 -12.68
C TRP A 134 9.09 10.64 -13.35
N LYS A 135 9.76 9.59 -12.87
CA LYS A 135 9.45 8.19 -13.19
C LYS A 135 9.30 7.39 -11.91
N ALA A 136 8.27 6.57 -11.82
CA ALA A 136 8.05 5.67 -10.70
C ALA A 136 7.49 4.34 -11.21
N ASN A 137 8.39 3.43 -11.58
CA ASN A 137 8.03 2.12 -12.13
C ASN A 137 8.07 1.05 -11.04
N ILE A 138 7.04 0.23 -10.93
CA ILE A 138 7.03 -0.93 -10.02
C ILE A 138 7.71 -2.09 -10.75
N ALA A 139 8.96 -2.37 -10.37
CA ALA A 139 9.75 -3.48 -10.92
C ALA A 139 9.20 -4.85 -10.50
N SER A 140 8.72 -4.97 -9.25
CA SER A 140 8.00 -6.16 -8.81
C SER A 140 7.06 -5.88 -7.64
N TYR A 141 5.97 -6.63 -7.59
CA TYR A 141 4.94 -6.53 -6.56
C TYR A 141 4.70 -7.90 -5.91
N ASN A 142 5.02 -8.02 -4.63
CA ASN A 142 4.86 -9.23 -3.82
C ASN A 142 4.04 -8.94 -2.55
N LEU A 143 3.59 -9.99 -1.86
CA LEU A 143 2.79 -9.88 -0.64
C LEU A 143 3.46 -9.02 0.45
N ASN A 144 4.76 -9.24 0.68
CA ASN A 144 5.51 -8.58 1.76
C ASN A 144 6.53 -7.55 1.24
N SER A 145 6.59 -7.32 -0.08
CA SER A 145 7.53 -6.35 -0.64
C SER A 145 7.09 -5.77 -1.98
N ILE A 146 7.40 -4.50 -2.21
CA ILE A 146 7.21 -3.79 -3.48
C ILE A 146 8.55 -3.17 -3.85
N TYR A 147 9.04 -3.44 -5.05
CA TYR A 147 10.29 -2.86 -5.56
C TYR A 147 9.94 -1.86 -6.65
N LEU A 148 10.51 -0.67 -6.54
CA LEU A 148 10.31 0.43 -7.48
C LEU A 148 11.65 0.97 -7.97
N ASP A 149 11.74 1.20 -9.27
CA ASP A 149 12.78 2.02 -9.87
C ASP A 149 12.22 3.42 -10.07
N VAL A 150 12.81 4.40 -9.39
CA VAL A 150 12.31 5.77 -9.38
C VAL A 150 13.36 6.76 -9.86
N SER A 151 12.90 7.83 -10.50
CA SER A 151 13.70 8.96 -10.95
C SER A 151 12.92 10.23 -10.66
N THR A 152 13.52 11.18 -9.95
CA THR A 152 12.88 12.46 -9.65
C THR A 152 13.88 13.60 -9.82
N PRO A 153 13.51 14.70 -10.50
CA PRO A 153 14.38 15.87 -10.71
C PRO A 153 14.58 16.71 -9.45
N LYS A 154 13.87 16.42 -8.36
CA LYS A 154 14.03 17.13 -7.07
C LYS A 154 13.54 16.27 -5.91
N ASP A 155 13.87 16.71 -4.71
CA ASP A 155 13.35 16.14 -3.47
C ASP A 155 11.81 16.16 -3.51
N GLY A 156 11.20 14.98 -3.31
CA GLY A 156 9.77 14.82 -3.48
C GLY A 156 9.22 13.65 -2.68
N ILE A 157 7.90 13.50 -2.71
CA ILE A 157 7.19 12.47 -1.97
C ILE A 157 6.67 11.46 -2.97
N LEU A 158 7.23 10.26 -2.92
CA LEU A 158 6.72 9.10 -3.63
C LEU A 158 5.46 8.61 -2.91
N VAL A 159 4.31 8.81 -3.51
CA VAL A 159 3.01 8.31 -3.03
C VAL A 159 2.73 6.97 -3.69
N LEU A 160 2.33 5.98 -2.87
CA LEU A 160 1.85 4.70 -3.33
C LEU A 160 0.37 4.57 -3.02
N SER A 161 -0.40 4.16 -4.02
CA SER A 161 -1.80 3.74 -3.87
C SER A 161 -1.89 2.39 -3.16
N GLU A 162 -1.30 2.29 -1.96
CA GLU A 162 -1.21 1.10 -1.14
C GLU A 162 -1.63 1.44 0.28
N ILE A 163 -2.43 0.57 0.91
CA ILE A 163 -3.00 0.86 2.22
C ILE A 163 -1.88 0.88 3.27
N TYR A 164 -1.78 1.97 4.02
CA TYR A 164 -0.85 2.12 5.13
C TYR A 164 -1.20 1.20 6.28
N TYR A 165 -0.17 0.56 6.84
CA TYR A 165 -0.28 -0.24 8.06
C TYR A 165 1.04 -0.16 8.83
N PRO A 166 1.03 -0.14 10.18
CA PRO A 166 2.28 -0.19 10.96
C PRO A 166 3.11 -1.43 10.66
N GLY A 167 4.42 -1.27 10.49
CA GLY A 167 5.35 -2.38 10.19
C GLY A 167 5.87 -2.41 8.75
N TRP A 168 5.36 -1.55 7.86
CA TRP A 168 6.00 -1.28 6.57
C TRP A 168 7.20 -0.35 6.74
N ASN A 169 8.33 -0.70 6.12
CA ASN A 169 9.55 0.10 6.08
C ASN A 169 9.90 0.38 4.62
N ALA A 170 10.49 1.55 4.35
CA ALA A 170 11.06 1.87 3.06
C ALA A 170 12.57 1.66 3.10
N PHE A 171 13.16 1.24 2.00
CA PHE A 171 14.60 1.20 1.82
C PHE A 171 14.92 1.92 0.51
N ILE A 172 15.71 2.99 0.60
CA ILE A 172 16.16 3.77 -0.56
C ILE A 172 17.63 3.42 -0.73
N ASP A 173 17.97 2.77 -1.83
CA ASP A 173 19.33 2.27 -2.11
C ASP A 173 19.91 1.44 -0.94
N GLY A 174 19.05 0.66 -0.29
CA GLY A 174 19.41 -0.20 0.85
C GLY A 174 19.39 0.49 2.23
N VAL A 175 19.27 1.82 2.29
CA VAL A 175 19.19 2.57 3.55
C VAL A 175 17.74 2.60 4.04
N LYS A 176 17.51 2.26 5.32
CA LYS A 176 16.17 2.20 5.90
C LYS A 176 15.59 3.59 6.16
N HIS A 177 14.38 3.83 5.68
CA HIS A 177 13.56 5.03 5.90
C HIS A 177 12.17 4.66 6.42
N LYS A 178 11.52 5.62 7.08
CA LYS A 178 10.15 5.49 7.56
C LYS A 178 9.17 5.62 6.39
N VAL A 179 8.15 4.76 6.35
CA VAL A 179 6.97 4.96 5.51
C VAL A 179 6.02 5.89 6.24
N LEU A 180 5.60 6.96 5.59
CA LEU A 180 4.63 7.92 6.12
C LEU A 180 3.22 7.51 5.71
N ARG A 181 2.25 7.83 6.56
CA ARG A 181 0.83 7.76 6.21
C ARG A 181 0.46 9.00 5.42
N SER A 182 -0.18 8.80 4.28
CA SER A 182 -0.56 9.87 3.36
C SER A 182 -2.01 9.75 2.91
N ASN A 183 -2.64 10.88 2.54
CA ASN A 183 -3.98 10.91 1.92
C ASN A 183 -4.95 9.95 2.61
N TRP A 184 -5.10 10.14 3.93
CA TRP A 184 -5.89 9.32 4.85
C TRP A 184 -5.37 7.92 5.15
N ASN A 185 -5.13 7.06 4.17
CA ASN A 185 -4.74 5.66 4.43
C ASN A 185 -3.80 5.08 3.37
N LEU A 186 -3.13 5.93 2.60
CA LEU A 186 -2.12 5.54 1.61
C LEU A 186 -0.70 5.64 2.20
N ARG A 187 0.28 5.14 1.47
CA ARG A 187 1.71 5.20 1.87
C ARG A 187 2.43 6.31 1.11
N ALA A 188 3.34 6.98 1.81
CA ALA A 188 4.27 7.92 1.21
C ALA A 188 5.70 7.63 1.67
N VAL A 189 6.67 7.90 0.79
CA VAL A 189 8.10 7.84 1.08
C VAL A 189 8.76 9.11 0.56
N PRO A 190 9.40 9.91 1.43
CA PRO A 190 10.23 11.02 0.98
C PRO A 190 11.47 10.47 0.26
N VAL A 191 11.73 10.96 -0.95
CA VAL A 191 12.88 10.54 -1.79
C VAL A 191 13.60 11.80 -2.26
N LYS A 192 14.93 11.78 -2.19
CA LYS A 192 15.75 12.89 -2.68
C LYS A 192 15.82 12.91 -4.21
N GLN A 193 16.27 14.03 -4.76
CA GLN A 193 16.60 14.15 -6.18
C GLN A 193 17.53 13.04 -6.66
N GLY A 194 17.22 12.45 -7.81
CA GLY A 194 18.07 11.48 -8.48
C GLY A 194 17.34 10.21 -8.91
N ASN A 195 18.14 9.19 -9.25
CA ASN A 195 17.66 7.86 -9.56
C ASN A 195 17.88 6.96 -8.35
N HIS A 196 16.83 6.27 -7.92
CA HIS A 196 16.86 5.45 -6.72
C HIS A 196 16.16 4.12 -6.93
N LYS A 197 16.62 3.10 -6.21
CA LYS A 197 15.88 1.86 -6.00
C LYS A 197 15.15 1.94 -4.67
N VAL A 198 13.82 1.96 -4.71
CA VAL A 198 12.98 2.01 -3.52
C VAL A 198 12.38 0.63 -3.29
N GLN A 199 12.59 0.08 -2.10
CA GLN A 199 11.95 -1.15 -1.65
C GLN A 199 11.04 -0.84 -0.47
N ILE A 200 9.76 -1.17 -0.60
CA ILE A 200 8.80 -1.12 0.51
C ILE A 200 8.65 -2.53 1.03
N LYS A 201 9.02 -2.78 2.28
CA LYS A 201 9.05 -4.14 2.87
C LYS A 201 8.27 -4.20 4.17
N PHE A 202 7.45 -5.24 4.32
CA PHE A 202 6.70 -5.48 5.54
C PHE A 202 7.54 -6.30 6.52
N GLU A 203 7.94 -5.68 7.63
CA GLU A 203 8.77 -6.30 8.68
C GLU A 203 8.24 -5.91 10.07
N PRO A 204 7.08 -6.46 10.49
CA PRO A 204 6.48 -6.11 11.76
C PRO A 204 7.32 -6.61 12.94
N GLU A 205 7.46 -5.76 13.97
CA GLU A 205 8.22 -6.08 15.18
C GLU A 205 7.58 -7.23 15.97
N SER A 206 6.26 -7.41 15.88
CA SER A 206 5.55 -8.54 16.50
C SER A 206 6.01 -9.89 15.96
N PHE A 207 6.28 -10.00 14.65
CA PHE A 207 6.78 -11.22 14.05
C PHE A 207 8.19 -11.54 14.55
N LYS A 208 9.09 -10.55 14.60
CA LYS A 208 10.45 -10.74 15.14
C LYS A 208 10.45 -11.23 16.58
N ARG A 209 9.64 -10.61 17.44
CA ARG A 209 9.48 -11.01 18.85
C ARG A 209 8.90 -12.41 18.97
N GLY A 210 7.86 -12.71 18.19
CA GLY A 210 7.25 -14.04 18.14
C GLY A 210 8.25 -15.13 17.73
N SER A 211 9.01 -14.91 16.65
CA SER A 211 10.05 -15.85 16.20
C SER A 211 11.12 -16.08 17.27
N PHE A 212 11.56 -15.03 17.97
CA PHE A 212 12.54 -15.16 19.05
C PHE A 212 12.00 -16.01 20.22
N ILE A 213 10.75 -15.77 20.63
CA ILE A 213 10.09 -16.56 21.68
C ILE A 213 9.97 -18.03 21.25
N THR A 214 9.49 -18.29 20.03
CA THR A 214 9.34 -19.65 19.50
C THR A 214 10.68 -20.38 19.46
N LEU A 215 11.74 -19.77 18.93
CA LEU A 215 13.07 -20.37 18.87
C LEU A 215 13.63 -20.64 20.27
N SER A 216 13.43 -19.72 21.21
CA SER A 216 13.85 -19.90 22.61
C SER A 216 13.13 -21.06 23.28
N SER A 217 11.81 -21.17 23.09
CA SER A 217 11.00 -22.28 23.61
C SER A 217 11.42 -23.63 23.01
N ILE A 218 11.66 -23.69 21.71
CA ILE A 218 12.18 -24.90 21.04
C ILE A 218 13.55 -25.28 21.62
N GLY A 219 14.44 -24.31 21.81
CA GLY A 219 15.75 -24.52 22.42
C GLY A 219 15.67 -25.08 23.84
N LEU A 220 14.80 -24.51 24.67
CA LEU A 220 14.57 -24.99 26.04
C LEU A 220 14.00 -26.41 26.06
N CYS A 221 13.02 -26.71 25.19
CA CYS A 221 12.49 -28.07 25.05
C CYS A 221 13.57 -29.07 24.62
N ALA A 222 14.41 -28.71 23.66
CA ALA A 222 15.51 -29.55 23.20
C ALA A 222 16.52 -29.83 24.31
N ILE A 223 16.90 -28.80 25.08
CA ILE A 223 17.79 -28.96 26.25
C ILE A 223 17.16 -29.89 27.29
N GLY A 224 15.87 -29.71 27.59
CA GLY A 224 15.14 -30.58 28.53
C GLY A 224 15.10 -32.04 28.08
N ILE A 225 14.89 -32.30 26.79
CA ILE A 225 14.90 -33.66 26.22
C ILE A 225 16.30 -34.27 26.33
N VAL A 226 17.34 -33.55 25.91
CA VAL A 226 18.74 -34.03 25.99
C VAL A 226 19.13 -34.35 27.44
N TYR A 227 18.78 -33.47 28.38
CA TYR A 227 19.04 -33.69 29.80
C TYR A 227 18.30 -34.92 30.36
N SER A 228 17.04 -35.12 29.96
CA SER A 228 16.25 -36.30 30.35
C SER A 228 16.87 -37.60 29.83
N LEU A 229 17.30 -37.63 28.56
CA LEU A 229 17.96 -38.78 27.95
C LEU A 229 19.32 -39.07 28.61
N TYR A 230 20.10 -38.03 28.92
CA TYR A 230 21.36 -38.17 29.66
C TYR A 230 21.15 -38.79 31.05
N LYS A 231 20.14 -38.31 31.80
CA LYS A 231 19.77 -38.89 33.10
C LYS A 231 19.32 -40.35 32.99
N LYS A 232 18.54 -40.71 31.96
CA LYS A 232 18.12 -42.10 31.72
C LYS A 232 19.31 -43.03 31.46
N LYS A 233 20.26 -42.62 30.60
CA LYS A 233 21.48 -43.41 30.36
C LYS A 233 22.28 -43.62 31.65
N LYS A 234 22.51 -42.57 32.43
CA LYS A 234 23.27 -42.67 33.69
C LYS A 234 22.62 -43.64 34.69
N LYS A 235 21.28 -43.62 34.81
CA LYS A 235 20.54 -44.58 35.65
C LYS A 235 20.58 -46.03 35.15
N ALA A 236 20.76 -46.27 33.85
CA ALA A 236 20.84 -47.62 33.31
C ALA A 236 22.25 -48.23 33.40
N THR A 237 23.28 -47.42 33.68
CA THR A 237 24.68 -47.86 33.84
C THR A 237 25.10 -47.99 35.32
N THR A 238 24.23 -47.63 36.25
CA THR A 238 24.41 -47.82 37.71
C THR A 238 23.52 -48.96 38.17
#